data_AF-A0A1U7HS80-F1
#
_entry.id   AF-A0A1U7HS80-F1
#
_cell.length_a   1.000
_cell.length_b   1.000
_cell.length_c   1.000
_cell.angle_alpha   90.00
_cell.angle_beta   90.00
_cell.angle_gamma   90.00
#
_symmetry.space_group_name_H-M   'P 1'
#
loop_
_entity.id
_entity.type
_entity.pdbx_description
1 polymer ?
#
loop_
_entity_poly.entity_id
_entity_poly.type
_entity_poly.pdbx_seq_one_letter_code
_entity_poly.pdbx_strand_id
1 'polypeptide(L)'
;MNSLQLLRYIHINRFDSQLKGGFTLIELLVGIFLAGLVITPLMNFMLNILTTQRQEEAKANTEQELQSTINYITQDLRQAIYIYDADGLNNISTQTQPGIKDQIPPLVPVTGCDASTNCTPVLVFWKREFKPEILSQCPNESINCLANTKLNDTYVYSLVAYYLIEDNTANSTKSNTARIARFQINDGVKNPSNNNYIEPPNDGFQFFNLRVPGLTIKDKMNRWQKANENYTNSVATLVNFIDSTASTKQQNCPANMQQIPAVASGFYACVDSVNTTAQVYLRGNAIARIRNEATCDRASVYCPSVSVQVQGSGLISRN
;
A
#
# COMPACT_ATOMS: atom_id res chain seq x y z
N MET A 1 -18.43 -24.82 -90.88
CA MET A 1 -17.10 -24.15 -90.91
C MET A 1 -16.44 -24.32 -89.56
N ASN A 2 -15.29 -25.02 -89.55
CA ASN A 2 -14.09 -24.85 -88.71
C ASN A 2 -14.30 -24.39 -87.24
N SER A 3 -13.97 -25.21 -86.23
CA SER A 3 -12.58 -25.37 -85.78
C SER A 3 -12.37 -26.64 -84.91
N LEU A 4 -13.04 -27.74 -85.27
CA LEU A 4 -12.96 -29.08 -84.64
C LEU A 4 -11.59 -29.81 -84.80
N GLN A 5 -10.50 -29.08 -85.07
CA GLN A 5 -9.16 -29.67 -85.27
C GLN A 5 -8.12 -29.31 -84.21
N LEU A 6 -8.47 -28.52 -83.18
CA LEU A 6 -7.53 -28.23 -82.09
C LEU A 6 -7.62 -29.20 -80.89
N LEU A 7 -8.57 -30.14 -80.92
CA LEU A 7 -8.81 -31.12 -79.84
C LEU A 7 -8.17 -32.50 -80.09
N ARG A 8 -7.32 -32.64 -81.12
CA ARG A 8 -6.82 -33.96 -81.56
C ARG A 8 -5.29 -34.09 -81.55
N TYR A 9 -4.64 -33.55 -80.51
CA TYR A 9 -3.25 -33.89 -80.22
C TYR A 9 -3.07 -34.21 -78.72
N ILE A 10 -3.79 -35.24 -78.27
CA ILE A 10 -3.42 -36.01 -77.09
C ILE A 10 -3.04 -37.40 -77.57
N HIS A 11 -1.73 -37.66 -77.66
CA HIS A 11 -1.09 -38.96 -77.50
C HIS A 11 0.43 -38.73 -77.74
N ILE A 12 1.40 -39.16 -76.95
CA ILE A 12 1.55 -40.10 -75.83
C ILE A 12 2.80 -39.61 -75.09
N ASN A 13 2.71 -39.46 -73.77
CA ASN A 13 3.71 -40.00 -72.85
C ASN A 13 3.07 -40.03 -71.47
N ARG A 14 2.35 -41.14 -71.22
CA ARG A 14 2.24 -41.69 -69.87
C ARG A 14 3.68 -41.91 -69.39
N PHE A 15 4.20 -40.99 -68.57
CA PHE A 15 5.13 -41.43 -67.54
C PHE A 15 4.29 -42.01 -66.43
N ASP A 16 4.08 -43.31 -66.57
CA ASP A 16 3.64 -44.20 -65.52
C ASP A 16 4.77 -44.27 -64.48
N SER A 17 4.84 -43.25 -63.62
CA SER A 17 5.70 -43.29 -62.43
C SER A 17 4.82 -43.74 -61.29
N GLN A 18 4.91 -45.04 -61.00
CA GLN A 18 4.30 -45.70 -59.85
C GLN A 18 4.30 -44.77 -58.63
N LEU A 19 3.10 -44.43 -58.15
CA LEU A 19 2.88 -43.99 -56.77
C LEU A 19 3.19 -45.19 -55.85
N LYS A 20 4.48 -45.45 -55.65
CA LYS A 20 5.02 -46.28 -54.58
C LYS A 20 6.21 -45.55 -53.97
N GLY A 21 5.89 -44.63 -53.07
CA GLY A 21 6.87 -43.91 -52.27
C GLY A 21 6.25 -43.56 -50.93
N GLY A 22 5.99 -44.57 -50.09
CA GLY A 22 5.88 -44.30 -48.67
C GLY A 22 7.23 -43.76 -48.19
N PHE A 23 7.22 -42.73 -47.35
CA PHE A 23 8.45 -42.20 -46.74
C PHE A 23 9.27 -43.34 -46.16
N THR A 24 10.57 -43.35 -46.47
CA THR A 24 11.46 -44.32 -45.84
C THR A 24 11.56 -43.99 -44.34
N LEU A 25 11.65 -45.02 -43.49
CA LEU A 25 11.70 -44.83 -42.04
C LEU A 25 12.90 -43.95 -41.63
N ILE A 26 14.01 -43.99 -42.39
CA ILE A 26 15.18 -43.15 -42.17
C ILE A 26 14.93 -41.67 -42.52
N GLU A 27 14.16 -41.37 -43.56
CA GLU A 27 13.85 -39.99 -43.98
C GLU A 27 12.89 -39.32 -42.99
N LEU A 28 11.93 -40.08 -42.46
CA LEU A 28 11.06 -39.63 -41.38
C LEU A 28 11.84 -39.41 -40.08
N LEU A 29 12.82 -40.28 -39.79
CA LEU A 29 13.71 -40.14 -38.63
C LEU A 29 14.63 -38.92 -38.74
N VAL A 30 15.21 -38.67 -39.92
CA VAL A 30 16.01 -37.45 -40.18
C VAL A 30 15.14 -36.21 -40.10
N GLY A 31 13.90 -36.26 -40.61
CA GLY A 31 12.95 -35.16 -40.50
C GLY A 31 12.63 -34.78 -39.05
N ILE A 32 12.36 -35.77 -38.20
CA ILE A 32 12.14 -35.55 -36.76
C ILE A 32 13.42 -35.01 -36.09
N PHE A 33 14.59 -35.53 -36.46
CA PHE A 33 15.87 -35.08 -35.91
C PHE A 33 16.14 -33.60 -36.26
N LEU A 34 16.00 -33.23 -37.53
CA LEU A 34 16.18 -31.84 -37.97
C LEU A 34 15.11 -30.91 -37.36
N ALA A 35 13.86 -31.36 -37.25
CA ALA A 35 12.81 -30.60 -36.56
C ALA A 35 13.14 -30.39 -35.08
N GLY A 36 13.65 -31.41 -34.39
CA GLY A 36 14.08 -31.30 -33.00
C GLY A 36 15.21 -30.31 -32.78
N LEU A 37 16.18 -30.27 -33.71
CA LEU A 37 17.29 -29.30 -33.67
C LEU A 37 16.83 -27.85 -33.83
N VAL A 38 15.74 -27.61 -34.56
CA VAL A 38 15.19 -26.25 -34.78
C VAL A 38 14.20 -25.86 -33.69
N ILE A 39 13.31 -26.76 -33.27
CA ILE A 39 12.23 -26.44 -32.31
C ILE A 39 12.80 -26.19 -30.91
N THR A 40 13.79 -26.97 -30.47
CA THR A 40 14.37 -26.86 -29.11
C THR A 40 14.92 -25.46 -28.79
N PRO A 41 15.79 -24.83 -29.62
CA PRO A 41 16.28 -23.49 -29.34
C PRO A 41 15.18 -22.43 -29.41
N LEU A 42 14.19 -22.58 -30.31
CA LEU A 42 13.06 -21.66 -30.41
C LEU A 42 12.16 -21.71 -29.17
N MET A 43 11.89 -22.91 -28.66
CA MET A 43 11.13 -23.09 -27.41
C MET A 43 11.86 -22.46 -26.23
N ASN A 44 13.18 -22.70 -26.11
CA ASN A 44 13.97 -22.11 -25.03
C ASN A 44 13.98 -20.58 -25.11
N PHE A 45 14.11 -20.02 -26.31
CA PHE A 45 14.03 -18.58 -26.53
C PHE A 45 12.65 -18.02 -26.14
N MET A 46 11.57 -18.68 -26.54
CA MET A 46 10.20 -18.28 -26.18
C MET A 46 9.99 -18.30 -24.66
N LEU A 47 10.46 -19.34 -23.97
CA LEU A 47 10.37 -19.41 -22.51
C LEU A 47 11.11 -18.24 -21.84
N ASN A 48 12.31 -17.91 -22.32
CA ASN A 48 13.07 -16.77 -21.80
C ASN A 48 12.34 -15.43 -22.02
N ILE A 49 11.72 -15.22 -23.19
CA ILE A 49 10.90 -14.03 -23.43
C ILE A 49 9.70 -13.98 -22.49
N LEU A 50 8.95 -15.08 -22.35
CA LEU A 50 7.76 -15.12 -21.50
C LEU A 50 8.10 -14.88 -20.03
N THR A 51 9.20 -15.45 -19.53
CA THR A 51 9.63 -15.21 -18.15
C THR A 51 10.05 -13.77 -17.93
N THR A 52 10.75 -13.18 -18.91
CA THR A 52 11.19 -11.79 -18.85
C THR A 52 9.99 -10.83 -18.89
N GLN A 53 9.04 -11.06 -19.80
CA GLN A 53 7.82 -10.25 -19.90
C GLN A 53 7.01 -10.28 -18.61
N ARG A 54 6.81 -11.46 -18.00
CA ARG A 54 6.11 -11.55 -16.71
C ARG A 54 6.83 -10.79 -15.61
N GLN A 55 8.15 -10.87 -15.55
CA GLN A 55 8.95 -10.15 -14.56
C GLN A 55 8.88 -8.64 -14.73
N GLU A 56 8.99 -8.14 -15.96
CA GLU A 56 8.87 -6.71 -16.25
C GLU A 56 7.45 -6.19 -15.99
N GLU A 57 6.41 -6.98 -16.31
CA GLU A 57 5.02 -6.63 -15.99
C GLU A 57 4.79 -6.54 -14.47
N ALA A 58 5.24 -7.55 -13.70
CA ALA A 58 5.11 -7.53 -12.25
C ALA A 58 5.86 -6.36 -11.61
N LYS A 59 7.03 -6.01 -12.16
CA LYS A 59 7.81 -4.85 -11.72
C LYS A 59 7.07 -3.55 -11.99
N ALA A 60 6.60 -3.32 -13.22
CA ALA A 60 5.87 -2.11 -13.60
C ALA A 60 4.60 -1.92 -12.76
N ASN A 61 3.84 -3.01 -12.53
CA ASN A 61 2.66 -2.97 -11.66
C ASN A 61 3.02 -2.61 -10.22
N THR A 62 4.11 -3.17 -9.69
CA THR A 62 4.58 -2.86 -8.33
C THR A 62 5.04 -1.41 -8.22
N GLU A 63 5.79 -0.88 -9.20
CA GLU A 63 6.21 0.53 -9.23
C GLU A 63 5.00 1.48 -9.24
N GLN A 64 3.98 1.19 -10.05
CA GLN A 64 2.76 1.98 -10.09
C GLN A 64 1.98 1.94 -8.78
N GLU A 65 1.81 0.76 -8.17
CA GLU A 65 1.14 0.61 -6.87
C GLU A 65 1.89 1.34 -5.75
N LEU A 66 3.24 1.26 -5.73
CA LEU A 66 4.07 2.00 -4.79
C LEU A 66 3.93 3.50 -4.98
N GLN A 67 3.94 3.99 -6.23
CA GLN A 67 3.80 5.43 -6.51
C GLN A 67 2.43 5.95 -6.06
N SER A 68 1.37 5.20 -6.34
CA SER A 68 0.00 5.53 -5.88
C SER A 68 -0.08 5.55 -4.35
N THR A 69 0.50 4.53 -3.70
CA THR A 69 0.52 4.43 -2.23
C THR A 69 1.27 5.59 -1.60
N ILE A 70 2.47 5.93 -2.09
CA ILE A 70 3.25 7.02 -1.51
C ILE A 70 2.57 8.38 -1.74
N ASN A 71 1.87 8.57 -2.86
CA ASN A 71 1.07 9.77 -3.12
C ASN A 71 -0.11 9.88 -2.16
N TYR A 72 -0.80 8.76 -1.88
CA TYR A 72 -1.89 8.72 -0.92
C TYR A 72 -1.41 9.05 0.51
N ILE A 73 -0.31 8.43 0.96
CA ILE A 73 0.32 8.76 2.26
C ILE A 73 0.74 10.23 2.31
N THR A 74 1.31 10.76 1.22
CA THR A 74 1.72 12.16 1.12
C THR A 74 0.54 13.12 1.28
N GLN A 75 -0.60 12.82 0.65
CA GLN A 75 -1.80 13.66 0.76
C GLN A 75 -2.30 13.72 2.21
N ASP A 76 -2.32 12.57 2.91
CA ASP A 76 -2.68 12.53 4.33
C ASP A 76 -1.66 13.28 5.20
N LEU A 77 -0.36 13.11 4.94
CA LEU A 77 0.71 13.78 5.68
C LEU A 77 0.69 15.31 5.52
N ARG A 78 0.29 15.84 4.36
CA ARG A 78 0.14 17.30 4.17
C ARG A 78 -0.88 17.92 5.13
N GLN A 79 -1.89 17.14 5.53
CA GLN A 79 -2.91 17.56 6.49
C GLN A 79 -2.51 17.25 7.94
N ALA A 80 -1.33 16.66 8.17
CA ALA A 80 -0.86 16.32 9.50
C ALA A 80 -0.57 17.58 10.34
N ILE A 81 -1.02 17.55 11.58
CA ILE A 81 -0.84 18.61 12.57
C ILE A 81 0.23 18.22 13.58
N TYR A 82 0.32 16.93 13.88
CA TYR A 82 1.33 16.35 14.76
C TYR A 82 1.63 14.93 14.30
N ILE A 83 2.93 14.58 14.23
CA ILE A 83 3.40 13.25 13.86
C ILE A 83 4.13 12.67 15.07
N TYR A 84 3.77 11.46 15.46
CA TYR A 84 4.41 10.75 16.56
C TYR A 84 5.79 10.25 16.12
N ASP A 85 6.79 10.48 16.97
CA ASP A 85 8.15 9.99 16.78
C ASP A 85 8.34 8.60 17.42
N ALA A 86 9.57 8.07 17.37
CA ALA A 86 9.86 6.73 17.87
C ALA A 86 9.59 6.63 19.38
N ASP A 87 9.89 7.67 20.15
CA ASP A 87 9.60 7.70 21.58
C ASP A 87 8.09 7.62 21.84
N GLY A 88 7.29 8.35 21.06
CA GLY A 88 5.84 8.32 21.13
C GLY A 88 5.22 6.96 20.77
N LEU A 89 5.83 6.18 19.88
CA LEU A 89 5.30 4.88 19.45
C LEU A 89 5.85 3.68 20.23
N ASN A 90 6.98 3.84 20.93
CA ASN A 90 7.59 2.76 21.71
C ASN A 90 7.16 2.76 23.18
N ASN A 91 6.78 3.92 23.72
CA ASN A 91 6.39 4.09 25.12
C ASN A 91 4.85 4.04 25.31
N ILE A 92 4.42 3.82 26.55
CA ILE A 92 2.99 3.81 26.94
C ILE A 92 2.56 5.13 27.60
N SER A 93 1.27 5.42 27.61
CA SER A 93 0.70 6.73 27.94
C SER A 93 0.96 7.17 29.38
N THR A 94 1.13 6.21 30.28
CA THR A 94 1.30 6.41 31.73
C THR A 94 2.75 6.47 32.18
N GLN A 95 3.73 6.24 31.29
CA GLN A 95 5.14 6.28 31.63
C GLN A 95 5.64 7.72 31.94
N THR A 96 6.81 7.79 32.56
CA THR A 96 7.53 9.05 32.81
C THR A 96 7.87 9.76 31.50
N GLN A 97 8.34 9.00 30.50
CA GLN A 97 8.38 9.38 29.10
C GLN A 97 7.13 8.80 28.41
N PRO A 98 6.06 9.59 28.23
CA PRO A 98 4.80 9.08 27.73
C PRO A 98 4.90 8.70 26.24
N GLY A 99 4.01 7.80 25.80
CA GLY A 99 3.77 7.42 24.41
C GLY A 99 2.36 6.86 24.20
N ILE A 100 1.97 6.54 22.97
CA ILE A 100 0.60 6.11 22.63
C ILE A 100 0.49 4.61 22.33
N LYS A 101 1.53 3.82 22.59
CA LYS A 101 1.58 2.40 22.19
C LYS A 101 0.44 1.57 22.76
N ASP A 102 -0.01 1.86 23.98
CA ASP A 102 -1.13 1.22 24.69
C ASP A 102 -2.50 1.73 24.27
N GLN A 103 -2.55 2.67 23.33
CA GLN A 103 -3.78 3.31 22.87
C GLN A 103 -4.09 2.94 21.41
N ILE A 104 -3.14 2.34 20.70
CA ILE A 104 -3.26 1.95 19.29
C ILE A 104 -3.07 0.43 19.12
N PRO A 105 -3.54 -0.14 18.00
CA PRO A 105 -3.20 -1.50 17.61
C PRO A 105 -1.67 -1.73 17.55
N PRO A 106 -1.19 -2.96 17.83
CA PRO A 106 -1.96 -4.16 18.15
C PRO A 106 -2.34 -4.29 19.64
N LEU A 107 -1.81 -3.44 20.53
CA LEU A 107 -2.03 -3.58 21.97
C LEU A 107 -3.49 -3.33 22.36
N VAL A 108 -4.16 -2.40 21.68
CA VAL A 108 -5.62 -2.32 21.62
C VAL A 108 -6.08 -3.04 20.35
N PRO A 109 -6.63 -4.26 20.45
CA PRO A 109 -6.90 -5.08 19.27
C PRO A 109 -8.04 -4.51 18.44
N VAL A 110 -7.89 -4.61 17.12
CA VAL A 110 -8.92 -4.29 16.12
C VAL A 110 -8.97 -5.37 15.04
N THR A 111 -10.08 -5.44 14.32
CA THR A 111 -10.20 -6.36 13.19
C THR A 111 -9.10 -6.09 12.16
N GLY A 112 -8.30 -7.12 11.86
CA GLY A 112 -7.17 -7.06 10.92
C GLY A 112 -5.83 -6.68 11.56
N CYS A 113 -5.81 -6.30 12.84
CA CYS A 113 -4.59 -6.01 13.57
C CYS A 113 -4.75 -6.23 15.09
N ASP A 114 -4.29 -7.38 15.54
CA ASP A 114 -4.30 -7.83 16.93
C ASP A 114 -2.92 -8.38 17.34
N ALA A 115 -2.80 -8.89 18.57
CA ALA A 115 -1.55 -9.46 19.09
C ALA A 115 -1.07 -10.73 18.35
N SER A 116 -1.93 -11.39 17.57
CA SER A 116 -1.61 -12.57 16.78
C SER A 116 -1.10 -12.23 15.37
N THR A 117 -1.50 -11.07 14.85
CA THR A 117 -0.97 -10.49 13.62
C THR A 117 0.30 -9.70 13.91
N ASN A 118 1.38 -9.95 13.17
CA ASN A 118 2.63 -9.21 13.32
C ASN A 118 2.48 -7.79 12.73
N CYS A 119 1.77 -6.93 13.46
CA CYS A 119 1.47 -5.56 13.13
C CYS A 119 2.47 -4.60 13.78
N THR A 120 3.22 -3.88 12.96
CA THR A 120 4.15 -2.86 13.44
C THR A 120 3.69 -1.46 13.00
N PRO A 121 3.44 -0.52 13.93
CA PRO A 121 3.14 0.86 13.56
C PRO A 121 4.38 1.52 12.97
N VAL A 122 4.23 2.17 11.81
CA VAL A 122 5.32 2.84 11.10
C VAL A 122 5.15 4.36 11.11
N LEU A 123 3.91 4.82 10.93
CA LEU A 123 3.61 6.24 10.84
C LEU A 123 2.27 6.52 11.50
N VAL A 124 2.26 7.34 12.55
CA VAL A 124 1.04 7.72 13.25
C VAL A 124 1.01 9.24 13.40
N PHE A 125 -0.12 9.86 13.08
CA PHE A 125 -0.26 11.30 13.13
C PHE A 125 -1.71 11.74 13.28
N TRP A 126 -1.87 12.94 13.82
CA TRP A 126 -3.12 13.66 13.82
C TRP A 126 -3.26 14.47 12.55
N LYS A 127 -4.40 14.38 11.86
CA LYS A 127 -4.72 15.21 10.69
C LYS A 127 -6.04 15.97 10.84
N ARG A 128 -6.19 17.05 10.09
CA ARG A 128 -7.48 17.73 9.89
C ARG A 128 -8.15 17.19 8.63
N GLU A 129 -9.22 16.43 8.81
CA GLU A 129 -10.02 15.94 7.70
C GLU A 129 -11.08 16.97 7.32
N PHE A 130 -11.16 17.26 6.02
CA PHE A 130 -12.20 18.11 5.45
C PHE A 130 -13.51 17.32 5.31
N LYS A 131 -14.59 17.89 5.84
CA LYS A 131 -15.95 17.36 5.75
C LYS A 131 -16.81 18.36 4.95
N PRO A 132 -17.07 18.09 3.66
CA PRO A 132 -17.83 19.00 2.83
C PRO A 132 -19.31 19.00 3.22
N GLU A 133 -19.95 20.16 3.16
CA GLU A 133 -21.41 20.30 3.15
C GLU A 133 -22.15 19.60 4.31
N ILE A 134 -21.62 19.61 5.54
CA ILE A 134 -22.30 18.96 6.69
C ILE A 134 -23.06 19.96 7.56
N LEU A 135 -22.62 21.21 7.65
CA LEU A 135 -23.20 22.19 8.58
C LEU A 135 -24.28 23.03 7.91
N SER A 136 -25.51 23.00 8.42
CA SER A 136 -26.54 23.93 7.97
C SER A 136 -26.20 25.37 8.41
N GLN A 137 -26.14 26.31 7.47
CA GLN A 137 -25.92 27.74 7.76
C GLN A 137 -27.15 28.42 8.41
N CYS A 138 -28.25 27.69 8.62
CA CYS A 138 -29.51 28.22 9.10
C CYS A 138 -29.71 27.89 10.59
N PRO A 139 -29.38 28.82 11.53
CA PRO A 139 -29.57 28.59 12.95
C PRO A 139 -31.04 28.63 13.40
N ASN A 140 -31.94 29.17 12.56
CA ASN A 140 -33.34 29.38 12.90
C ASN A 140 -34.25 28.74 11.83
N GLU A 141 -35.36 28.14 12.26
CA GLU A 141 -36.47 27.61 11.44
C GLU A 141 -37.24 28.72 10.70
N SER A 142 -36.54 29.69 10.10
CA SER A 142 -37.16 30.65 9.21
C SER A 142 -37.48 29.95 7.89
N ILE A 143 -38.73 30.06 7.45
CA ILE A 143 -39.28 29.44 6.22
C ILE A 143 -38.42 29.75 4.98
N ASN A 144 -37.73 30.91 4.96
CA ASN A 144 -36.84 31.32 3.87
C ASN A 144 -35.49 30.56 3.82
N CYS A 145 -35.08 29.91 4.91
CA CYS A 145 -33.82 29.17 5.01
C CYS A 145 -33.99 27.68 4.62
N LEU A 146 -35.20 27.13 4.79
CA LEU A 146 -35.58 25.78 4.35
C LEU A 146 -35.62 25.62 2.82
N ALA A 147 -35.85 26.72 2.09
CA ALA A 147 -35.88 26.71 0.63
C ALA A 147 -34.49 26.80 -0.03
N ASN A 148 -33.45 27.18 0.72
CA ASN A 148 -32.07 27.35 0.24
C ASN A 148 -31.07 26.94 1.33
N THR A 149 -31.10 25.68 1.77
CA THR A 149 -30.10 25.15 2.71
C THR A 149 -28.74 25.09 2.04
N LYS A 150 -27.95 26.17 2.19
CA LYS A 150 -26.51 26.14 1.94
C LYS A 150 -25.86 25.41 3.11
N LEU A 151 -25.23 24.29 2.78
CA LEU A 151 -24.42 23.54 3.71
C LEU A 151 -23.00 24.11 3.66
N ASN A 152 -22.43 24.38 4.83
CA ASN A 152 -21.07 24.82 5.00
C ASN A 152 -20.17 23.63 5.27
N ASP A 153 -18.92 23.78 4.85
CA ASP A 153 -17.87 22.82 5.11
C ASP A 153 -17.35 22.95 6.54
N THR A 154 -16.83 21.85 7.07
CA THR A 154 -16.17 21.82 8.37
C THR A 154 -14.92 20.96 8.33
N TYR A 155 -14.14 21.01 9.41
CA TYR A 155 -12.97 20.15 9.60
C TYR A 155 -13.12 19.37 10.89
N VAL A 156 -12.83 18.08 10.82
CA VAL A 156 -12.75 17.21 12.00
C VAL A 156 -11.32 16.74 12.20
N TYR A 157 -10.96 16.43 13.44
CA TYR A 157 -9.66 15.87 13.73
C TYR A 157 -9.74 14.35 13.59
N SER A 158 -8.68 13.75 13.05
CA SER A 158 -8.56 12.30 12.92
C SER A 158 -7.18 11.83 13.31
N LEU A 159 -7.12 10.72 14.03
CA LEU A 159 -5.88 9.99 14.26
C LEU A 159 -5.75 8.94 13.16
N VAL A 160 -4.64 8.97 12.42
CA VAL A 160 -4.34 8.03 11.35
C VAL A 160 -3.07 7.28 11.70
N ALA A 161 -3.10 5.96 11.53
CA ALA A 161 -1.95 5.09 11.75
C ALA A 161 -1.75 4.17 10.54
N TYR A 162 -0.53 4.12 10.03
CA TYR A 162 -0.09 3.18 9.02
C TYR A 162 0.75 2.09 9.66
N TYR A 163 0.43 0.86 9.31
CA TYR A 163 1.05 -0.35 9.82
C TYR A 163 1.73 -1.11 8.70
N LEU A 164 2.85 -1.71 9.03
CA LEU A 164 3.38 -2.85 8.30
C LEU A 164 2.81 -4.11 8.95
N ILE A 165 2.08 -4.90 8.18
CA ILE A 165 1.56 -6.20 8.63
C ILE A 165 2.34 -7.28 7.90
N GLU A 166 3.02 -8.11 8.67
CA GLU A 166 3.72 -9.28 8.16
C GLU A 166 2.83 -10.51 8.37
N ASP A 167 2.71 -11.34 7.33
CA ASP A 167 1.96 -12.59 7.44
C ASP A 167 2.72 -13.57 8.33
N ASN A 168 2.02 -14.15 9.30
CA ASN A 168 2.62 -15.02 10.30
C ASN A 168 3.01 -16.35 9.63
N THR A 169 4.32 -16.61 9.51
CA THR A 169 4.91 -17.75 8.77
C THR A 169 4.63 -19.12 9.41
N ALA A 170 3.99 -19.15 10.59
CA ALA A 170 3.87 -20.35 11.38
C ALA A 170 2.95 -21.44 10.79
N ASN A 171 2.02 -21.14 9.86
CA ASN A 171 1.04 -22.15 9.40
C ASN A 171 0.50 -21.95 7.97
N SER A 172 1.18 -21.24 7.07
CA SER A 172 0.73 -21.21 5.68
C SER A 172 1.87 -21.12 4.68
N THR A 173 1.70 -21.79 3.55
CA THR A 173 2.43 -21.66 2.27
C THR A 173 2.36 -20.25 1.67
N LYS A 174 2.11 -19.21 2.48
CA LYS A 174 1.90 -17.83 2.05
C LYS A 174 3.19 -17.03 2.16
N SER A 175 3.56 -16.51 0.99
CA SER A 175 4.37 -15.33 0.68
C SER A 175 5.10 -14.66 1.85
N ASN A 176 6.44 -14.62 1.76
CA ASN A 176 7.31 -13.81 2.61
C ASN A 176 7.21 -12.31 2.23
N THR A 177 5.98 -11.79 2.23
CA THR A 177 5.67 -10.41 1.89
C THR A 177 4.85 -9.79 2.99
N ALA A 178 5.10 -8.51 3.21
CA ALA A 178 4.28 -7.69 4.06
C ALA A 178 3.22 -6.95 3.24
N ARG A 179 2.26 -6.37 3.96
CA ARG A 179 1.25 -5.45 3.43
C ARG A 179 1.24 -4.18 4.26
N ILE A 180 0.97 -3.05 3.61
CA ILE A 180 0.75 -1.78 4.30
C ILE A 180 -0.74 -1.64 4.52
N ALA A 181 -1.10 -1.34 5.77
CA ALA A 181 -2.47 -1.17 6.16
C ALA A 181 -2.66 0.14 6.92
N ARG A 182 -3.86 0.69 6.87
CA ARG A 182 -4.22 1.98 7.43
C ARG A 182 -5.38 1.83 8.39
N PHE A 183 -5.22 2.42 9.56
CA PHE A 183 -6.23 2.58 10.58
C PHE A 183 -6.53 4.07 10.74
N GLN A 184 -7.79 4.40 10.95
CA GLN A 184 -8.21 5.77 11.21
C GLN A 184 -9.37 5.77 12.21
N ILE A 185 -9.36 6.76 13.10
CA ILE A 185 -10.50 7.15 13.94
C ILE A 185 -10.70 8.66 13.82
N ASN A 186 -11.96 9.11 13.79
CA ASN A 186 -12.30 10.52 13.62
C ASN A 186 -13.20 11.07 14.74
N ASP A 187 -13.10 12.38 14.94
CA ASP A 187 -14.08 13.13 15.73
C ASP A 187 -15.40 13.24 14.97
N GLY A 188 -16.46 13.48 15.71
CA GLY A 188 -17.78 13.75 15.19
C GLY A 188 -17.92 15.22 14.78
N VAL A 189 -18.93 15.50 13.96
CA VAL A 189 -19.30 16.87 13.60
C VAL A 189 -20.31 17.40 14.61
N LYS A 190 -19.92 18.43 15.36
CA LYS A 190 -20.82 19.15 16.27
C LYS A 190 -21.56 20.26 15.55
N ASN A 191 -22.85 20.40 15.82
CA ASN A 191 -23.62 21.54 15.39
C ASN A 191 -23.24 22.77 16.25
N PRO A 192 -22.82 23.89 15.64
CA PRO A 192 -22.42 25.08 16.38
C PRO A 192 -23.55 25.74 17.19
N SER A 193 -24.81 25.47 16.86
CA SER A 193 -25.98 26.10 17.50
C SER A 193 -26.37 25.43 18.83
N ASN A 194 -26.18 24.11 18.96
CA ASN A 194 -26.66 23.35 20.13
C ASN A 194 -25.62 22.40 20.73
N ASN A 195 -24.39 22.36 20.19
CA ASN A 195 -23.31 21.45 20.60
C ASN A 195 -23.64 19.94 20.50
N ASN A 196 -24.76 19.56 19.90
CA ASN A 196 -25.07 18.16 19.65
C ASN A 196 -24.30 17.65 18.43
N TYR A 197 -23.97 16.37 18.43
CA TYR A 197 -23.35 15.71 17.28
C TYR A 197 -24.39 15.50 16.18
N ILE A 198 -24.07 16.00 14.97
CA ILE A 198 -24.76 15.67 13.73
C ILE A 198 -24.25 14.30 13.25
N GLU A 199 -22.93 14.13 13.31
CA GLU A 199 -22.24 12.86 13.09
C GLU A 199 -21.50 12.53 14.38
N PRO A 200 -21.78 11.38 15.03
CA PRO A 200 -21.06 11.01 16.25
C PRO A 200 -19.59 10.68 15.94
N PRO A 201 -18.67 10.87 16.90
CA PRO A 201 -17.30 10.42 16.76
C PRO A 201 -17.23 8.90 16.65
N ASN A 202 -16.14 8.36 16.10
CA ASN A 202 -15.93 6.91 16.12
C ASN A 202 -15.70 6.40 17.56
N ASP A 203 -16.15 5.17 17.81
CA ASP A 203 -15.94 4.51 19.08
C ASP A 203 -14.45 4.43 19.42
N GLY A 204 -14.09 4.80 20.65
CA GLY A 204 -12.70 4.88 21.10
C GLY A 204 -11.99 6.19 20.73
N PHE A 205 -12.58 7.05 19.90
CA PHE A 205 -12.02 8.38 19.65
C PHE A 205 -12.12 9.27 20.89
N GLN A 206 -11.02 9.97 21.20
CA GLN A 206 -11.01 11.02 22.20
C GLN A 206 -10.22 12.20 21.67
N PHE A 207 -10.76 13.41 21.82
CA PHE A 207 -10.05 14.62 21.43
C PHE A 207 -8.80 14.82 22.31
N PHE A 208 -7.68 15.19 21.71
CA PHE A 208 -6.43 15.42 22.46
C PHE A 208 -6.55 16.64 23.37
N ASN A 209 -6.07 16.52 24.61
CA ASN A 209 -6.16 17.58 25.60
C ASN A 209 -4.78 18.19 25.86
N LEU A 210 -4.58 19.44 25.45
CA LEU A 210 -3.31 20.16 25.65
C LEU A 210 -3.16 20.76 27.06
N ARG A 211 -4.16 20.60 27.93
CA ARG A 211 -4.12 21.04 29.33
C ARG A 211 -3.52 19.98 30.27
N VAL A 212 -3.18 18.81 29.74
CA VAL A 212 -2.51 17.76 30.53
C VAL A 212 -1.10 18.20 30.95
N PRO A 213 -0.58 17.65 32.06
CA PRO A 213 0.78 17.95 32.51
C PRO A 213 1.83 17.57 31.47
N GLY A 214 2.70 18.50 31.12
CA GLY A 214 3.80 18.31 30.16
C GLY A 214 4.47 19.64 29.81
N LEU A 215 5.79 19.64 29.71
CA LEU A 215 6.57 20.84 29.37
C LEU A 215 6.53 21.11 27.87
N THR A 216 6.50 20.04 27.06
CA THR A 216 6.49 20.12 25.60
C THR A 216 5.16 19.67 25.02
N ILE A 217 4.87 20.10 23.78
CA ILE A 217 3.73 19.59 23.03
C ILE A 217 3.82 18.06 22.85
N LYS A 218 5.03 17.54 22.67
CA LYS A 218 5.32 16.11 22.58
C LYS A 218 4.83 15.37 23.82
N ASP A 219 5.18 15.84 25.02
CA ASP A 219 4.73 15.20 26.28
C ASP A 219 3.21 15.15 26.38
N LYS A 220 2.54 16.23 25.96
CA LYS A 220 1.07 16.35 26.03
C LYS A 220 0.37 15.43 25.03
N MET A 221 0.86 15.41 23.78
CA MET A 221 0.30 14.56 22.73
C MET A 221 0.58 13.07 22.96
N ASN A 222 1.71 12.75 23.58
CA ASN A 222 2.08 11.39 23.94
C ASN A 222 1.31 10.84 25.15
N ARG A 223 0.70 11.70 25.97
CA ARG A 223 -0.21 11.30 27.05
C ARG A 223 -1.65 11.13 26.59
N TRP A 224 -1.90 11.21 25.29
CA TRP A 224 -3.22 10.96 24.75
C TRP A 224 -3.69 9.56 25.12
N GLN A 225 -4.96 9.43 25.49
CA GLN A 225 -5.62 8.17 25.79
C GLN A 225 -6.92 8.09 25.01
N LYS A 226 -7.23 6.90 24.52
CA LYS A 226 -8.48 6.61 23.82
C LYS A 226 -9.68 6.69 24.77
N ALA A 227 -10.87 6.84 24.21
CA ALA A 227 -12.09 6.73 24.99
C ALA A 227 -12.30 5.30 25.53
N ASN A 228 -13.17 5.16 26.54
CA ASN A 228 -13.45 3.86 27.17
C ASN A 228 -14.00 2.81 26.19
N GLU A 229 -14.63 3.25 25.11
CA GLU A 229 -15.20 2.40 24.07
C GLU A 229 -14.11 1.67 23.26
N ASN A 230 -14.46 0.49 22.75
CA ASN A 230 -13.59 -0.27 21.87
C ASN A 230 -13.70 0.25 20.45
N TYR A 231 -12.59 0.22 19.72
CA TYR A 231 -12.58 0.58 18.30
C TYR A 231 -13.47 -0.37 17.50
N THR A 232 -14.44 0.18 16.78
CA THR A 232 -15.26 -0.56 15.79
C THR A 232 -14.63 -0.53 14.39
N ASN A 233 -13.71 0.40 14.14
CA ASN A 233 -13.02 0.52 12.86
C ASN A 233 -11.98 -0.59 12.67
N SER A 234 -11.98 -1.20 11.48
CA SER A 234 -10.97 -2.20 11.08
C SER A 234 -9.78 -1.55 10.37
N VAL A 235 -8.63 -2.23 10.34
CA VAL A 235 -7.49 -1.79 9.53
C VAL A 235 -7.72 -2.16 8.06
N ALA A 236 -7.67 -1.17 7.17
CA ALA A 236 -7.83 -1.35 5.73
C ALA A 236 -6.47 -1.61 5.06
N THR A 237 -6.36 -2.66 4.26
CA THR A 237 -5.13 -2.93 3.48
C THR A 237 -5.03 -1.97 2.29
N LEU A 238 -3.91 -1.28 2.14
CA LEU A 238 -3.65 -0.34 1.04
C LEU A 238 -2.87 -0.97 -0.10
N VAL A 239 -1.80 -1.68 0.22
CA VAL A 239 -0.92 -2.30 -0.77
C VAL A 239 -0.32 -3.58 -0.22
N ASN A 240 -0.17 -4.57 -1.10
CA ASN A 240 0.41 -5.87 -0.83
C ASN A 240 1.79 -6.00 -1.49
N PHE A 241 2.48 -7.12 -1.26
CA PHE A 241 3.78 -7.40 -1.86
C PHE A 241 4.85 -6.37 -1.46
N ILE A 242 4.78 -5.89 -0.21
CA ILE A 242 5.83 -5.09 0.40
C ILE A 242 6.90 -6.04 0.90
N ASP A 243 8.14 -5.58 0.81
CA ASP A 243 9.25 -6.40 1.26
C ASP A 243 9.28 -6.50 2.81
N SER A 244 9.42 -7.71 3.32
CA SER A 244 9.52 -8.01 4.76
C SER A 244 10.97 -8.22 5.22
N THR A 245 11.96 -8.13 4.33
CA THR A 245 13.35 -8.39 4.74
C THR A 245 13.85 -7.34 5.73
N ALA A 246 14.00 -7.77 6.98
CA ALA A 246 14.48 -6.93 8.07
C ALA A 246 15.94 -6.48 7.85
N SER A 247 16.18 -5.19 8.06
CA SER A 247 17.48 -4.54 8.04
C SER A 247 17.90 -4.16 9.45
N THR A 248 18.96 -4.78 9.95
CA THR A 248 19.63 -4.34 11.19
C THR A 248 20.60 -3.18 10.96
N LYS A 249 20.87 -2.82 9.70
CA LYS A 249 21.59 -1.58 9.39
C LYS A 249 20.64 -0.41 9.64
N GLN A 250 21.05 0.53 10.50
CA GLN A 250 20.39 1.82 10.66
C GLN A 250 20.29 2.46 9.28
N GLN A 251 19.06 2.72 8.83
CA GLN A 251 18.84 3.43 7.60
C GLN A 251 19.20 4.89 7.85
N ASN A 252 19.87 5.53 6.89
CA ASN A 252 20.34 6.91 7.04
C ASN A 252 19.16 7.89 7.05
N CYS A 253 18.47 7.99 8.19
CA CYS A 253 17.55 9.09 8.43
C CYS A 253 18.34 10.41 8.48
N PRO A 254 17.80 11.51 7.93
CA PRO A 254 18.39 12.83 8.07
C PRO A 254 18.64 13.19 9.54
N ALA A 255 19.61 14.08 9.77
CA ALA A 255 19.88 14.58 11.11
C ALA A 255 18.59 15.16 11.73
N ASN A 256 18.36 14.87 13.02
CA ASN A 256 17.17 15.26 13.78
C ASN A 256 15.87 14.50 13.46
N MET A 257 15.93 13.45 12.62
CA MET A 257 14.80 12.53 12.43
C MET A 257 15.04 11.19 13.13
N GLN A 258 13.98 10.61 13.70
CA GLN A 258 14.00 9.29 14.31
C GLN A 258 13.42 8.25 13.35
N GLN A 259 14.07 7.09 13.21
CA GLN A 259 13.61 5.98 12.39
C GLN A 259 12.51 5.18 13.10
N ILE A 260 11.44 4.84 12.38
CA ILE A 260 10.32 4.05 12.85
C ILE A 260 9.95 3.02 11.76
N PRO A 261 9.85 1.72 12.08
CA PRO A 261 10.28 1.09 13.33
C PRO A 261 11.81 1.06 13.48
N ALA A 262 12.30 0.70 14.66
CA ALA A 262 13.74 0.60 14.95
C ALA A 262 14.47 -0.40 14.01
N VAL A 263 13.79 -1.47 13.63
CA VAL A 263 14.25 -2.43 12.62
C VAL A 263 13.50 -2.15 11.32
N ALA A 264 14.16 -1.48 10.36
CA ALA A 264 13.54 -1.15 9.08
C ALA A 264 13.39 -2.39 8.19
N SER A 265 12.29 -2.48 7.45
CA SER A 265 12.07 -3.47 6.38
C SER A 265 11.67 -2.73 5.09
N GLY A 266 10.73 -3.26 4.30
CA GLY A 266 10.21 -2.60 3.10
C GLY A 266 9.27 -1.43 3.38
N PHE A 267 8.92 -1.15 4.64
CA PHE A 267 8.20 0.07 5.02
C PHE A 267 8.79 0.65 6.29
N TYR A 268 9.31 1.87 6.21
CA TYR A 268 9.76 2.62 7.37
C TYR A 268 9.64 4.13 7.12
N ALA A 269 9.65 4.90 8.20
CA ALA A 269 9.63 6.35 8.15
C ALA A 269 10.72 6.95 9.04
N CYS A 270 11.22 8.13 8.67
CA CYS A 270 12.04 8.99 9.48
C CYS A 270 11.20 10.20 9.88
N VAL A 271 10.99 10.42 11.18
CA VAL A 271 10.07 11.46 11.68
C VAL A 271 10.81 12.49 12.53
N ASP A 272 10.50 13.75 12.27
CA ASP A 272 10.80 14.90 13.13
C ASP A 272 9.47 15.47 13.64
N SER A 273 9.16 15.16 14.91
CA SER A 273 7.93 15.60 15.57
C SER A 273 7.92 17.09 15.91
N VAL A 274 9.08 17.75 15.95
CA VAL A 274 9.20 19.19 16.26
C VAL A 274 8.82 20.00 15.03
N ASN A 275 9.33 19.63 13.86
CA ASN A 275 9.02 20.30 12.60
C ASN A 275 7.81 19.70 11.87
N THR A 276 7.15 18.70 12.46
CA THR A 276 6.02 17.95 11.84
C THR A 276 6.40 17.45 10.44
N THR A 277 7.63 16.94 10.29
CA THR A 277 8.17 16.45 9.02
C THR A 277 8.34 14.94 9.08
N ALA A 278 7.96 14.24 8.02
CA ALA A 278 8.20 12.82 7.88
C ALA A 278 8.77 12.50 6.50
N GLN A 279 9.76 11.61 6.47
CA GLN A 279 10.26 10.98 5.26
C GLN A 279 9.85 9.52 5.25
N VAL A 280 9.05 9.14 4.26
CA VAL A 280 8.50 7.79 4.14
C VAL A 280 9.24 7.03 3.07
N TYR A 281 9.58 5.78 3.35
CA TYR A 281 10.28 4.88 2.44
C TYR A 281 9.46 3.61 2.24
N LEU A 282 9.18 3.28 0.98
CA LEU A 282 8.51 2.05 0.59
C LEU A 282 9.43 1.24 -0.33
N ARG A 283 9.46 -0.07 -0.15
CA ARG A 283 10.10 -1.03 -1.03
C ARG A 283 9.16 -2.19 -1.29
N GLY A 284 8.87 -2.43 -2.56
CA GLY A 284 8.04 -3.54 -3.01
C GLY A 284 8.88 -4.75 -3.38
N ASN A 285 8.22 -5.90 -3.45
CA ASN A 285 8.77 -7.17 -3.90
C ASN A 285 7.98 -7.64 -5.12
N ALA A 286 8.42 -7.26 -6.32
CA ALA A 286 7.71 -7.62 -7.55
C ALA A 286 7.80 -9.12 -7.86
N ILE A 287 8.89 -9.78 -7.45
CA ILE A 287 9.11 -11.22 -7.69
C ILE A 287 8.05 -12.06 -6.98
N ALA A 288 7.59 -11.62 -5.80
CA ALA A 288 6.56 -12.30 -5.02
C ALA A 288 5.20 -12.38 -5.73
N ARG A 289 4.97 -11.60 -6.80
CA ARG A 289 3.77 -11.72 -7.65
C ARG A 289 3.81 -12.94 -8.58
N ILE A 290 5.00 -13.48 -8.85
CA ILE A 290 5.22 -14.55 -9.83
C ILE A 290 5.70 -15.83 -9.14
N ARG A 291 6.41 -15.70 -8.02
CA ARG A 291 6.98 -16.83 -7.27
C ARG A 291 6.61 -16.73 -5.80
N ASN A 292 6.17 -17.85 -5.23
CA ASN A 292 5.97 -17.96 -3.79
C ASN A 292 7.33 -17.86 -3.06
N GLU A 293 7.31 -17.30 -1.85
CA GLU A 293 8.48 -17.18 -0.96
C GLU A 293 9.65 -16.37 -1.55
N ALA A 294 9.41 -15.58 -2.60
CA ALA A 294 10.45 -14.74 -3.17
C ALA A 294 10.91 -13.70 -2.17
N THR A 295 12.21 -13.64 -1.91
CA THR A 295 12.84 -12.60 -1.10
C THR A 295 13.37 -11.48 -1.98
N CYS A 296 13.35 -10.27 -1.45
CA CYS A 296 13.87 -9.11 -2.12
C CYS A 296 15.34 -8.86 -1.71
N ASP A 297 16.28 -9.00 -2.64
CA ASP A 297 17.66 -8.54 -2.43
C ASP A 297 17.77 -7.06 -2.78
N ARG A 298 18.58 -6.30 -2.04
CA ARG A 298 18.75 -4.85 -2.19
C ARG A 298 19.31 -4.44 -3.56
N ALA A 299 20.08 -5.33 -4.20
CA ALA A 299 20.64 -5.08 -5.52
C ALA A 299 19.70 -5.49 -6.66
N SER A 300 18.55 -6.09 -6.35
CA SER A 300 17.61 -6.59 -7.36
C SER A 300 16.81 -5.45 -7.98
N VAL A 301 16.79 -5.40 -9.32
CA VAL A 301 15.97 -4.46 -10.09
C VAL A 301 14.46 -4.75 -9.93
N TYR A 302 14.10 -5.95 -9.45
CA TYR A 302 12.72 -6.36 -9.19
C TYR A 302 12.23 -5.99 -7.78
N CYS A 303 12.98 -5.13 -7.11
CA CYS A 303 12.69 -4.59 -5.80
C CYS A 303 12.61 -3.06 -5.85
N PRO A 304 11.61 -2.50 -6.53
CA PRO A 304 11.49 -1.06 -6.66
C PRO A 304 11.30 -0.41 -5.29
N SER A 305 11.94 0.74 -5.11
CA SER A 305 11.82 1.55 -3.90
C SER A 305 11.43 2.98 -4.25
N VAL A 306 10.57 3.57 -3.43
CA VAL A 306 10.16 4.97 -3.52
C VAL A 306 10.30 5.62 -2.16
N SER A 307 10.67 6.89 -2.15
CA SER A 307 10.72 7.67 -0.92
C SER A 307 10.28 9.10 -1.15
N VAL A 308 9.64 9.70 -0.16
CA VAL A 308 9.21 11.10 -0.20
C VAL A 308 9.40 11.73 1.16
N GLN A 309 9.79 13.00 1.20
CA GLN A 309 9.79 13.81 2.40
C GLN A 309 8.63 14.81 2.33
N VAL A 310 7.84 14.88 3.40
CA VAL A 310 6.64 15.71 3.48
C VAL A 310 6.65 16.45 4.80
N GLN A 311 6.41 17.75 4.74
CA GLN A 311 6.13 18.56 5.91
C GLN A 311 4.62 18.71 6.08
N GLY A 312 4.13 18.40 7.26
CA GLY A 312 2.74 18.60 7.65
C GLY A 312 2.41 20.07 7.90
N SER A 313 1.14 20.36 8.10
CA SER A 313 0.64 21.71 8.38
C SER A 313 1.19 22.30 9.68
N GLY A 314 1.49 21.47 10.70
CA GLY A 314 2.17 21.88 11.95
C GLY A 314 1.42 22.88 12.84
N LEU A 315 0.20 23.29 12.47
CA LEU A 315 -0.57 24.31 13.18
C LEU A 315 -1.37 23.71 14.35
N ILE A 316 -0.69 23.40 15.47
CA ILE A 316 -1.35 23.33 16.77
C ILE A 316 -1.15 24.68 17.45
N SER A 317 -2.19 25.51 17.47
CA SER A 317 -2.15 26.78 18.20
C SER A 317 -1.84 26.50 19.67
N ARG A 318 -0.73 27.06 20.16
CA ARG A 318 -0.38 27.12 21.58
C ARG A 318 -1.28 28.18 22.21
N ASN A 319 -2.43 27.79 22.73
CA ASN A 319 -3.16 28.59 23.73
C ASN A 319 -2.66 28.22 25.13
#